data_AF-A0A139CZG0-F1
#
_entry.id   AF-A0A139CZG0-F1
#
_cell.length_a   1.000
_cell.length_b   1.000
_cell.length_c   1.000
_cell.angle_alpha   90.00
_cell.angle_beta   90.00
_cell.angle_gamma   90.00
#
_symmetry.space_group_name_H-M   'P 1'
#
loop_
_entity.id
_entity.type
_entity.pdbx_description
1 polymer ?
#
loop_
_entity_poly.entity_id
_entity_poly.type
_entity_poly.pdbx_seq_one_letter_code
_entity_poly.pdbx_strand_id
1 'polypeptide(L)'
;MVGVRLINLKKTSLKRNPRINEKWIQEQISSDPSILGLGDLILKDIERNHRGAGRLDLLLQDPDSLKRYEVEIQLGKTDESHIIRTIEYWDNERKKYPQYDHCAVIIAEDITSRFFNVIQLFNGNIPIIAIQMNAYEVENTAGIALTFTKILDEFELDLIDEDEEVTEVVDRYYWENKGSKETVELADRLLHLIKEIDPTFELKYNKYYIGLTKDGLADIFVSFKARKSYLIMRLKLEDIQNELLESGLDLNTVLMKMDKEYHFRLVLAG
;
A
#
# COMPACT_ATOMS: atom_id res chain seq x y z
N MET A 1 12.46 11.67 44.93
CA MET A 1 12.37 10.44 44.11
C MET A 1 10.93 10.29 43.67
N VAL A 2 10.64 10.44 42.38
CA VAL A 2 9.35 9.99 41.84
C VAL A 2 9.38 8.47 41.99
N GLY A 3 8.55 7.94 42.88
CA GLY A 3 8.53 6.51 43.17
C GLY A 3 8.04 5.74 41.95
N VAL A 4 8.89 4.90 41.35
CA VAL A 4 8.49 3.97 40.31
C VAL A 4 7.66 2.86 40.96
N ARG A 5 6.42 2.67 40.52
CA ARG A 5 5.51 1.62 41.00
C ARG A 5 5.14 0.68 39.85
N LEU A 6 5.28 -0.62 40.08
CA LEU A 6 4.76 -1.65 39.18
C LEU A 6 3.22 -1.64 39.24
N ILE A 7 2.58 -1.59 38.08
CA ILE A 7 1.13 -1.74 37.94
C ILE A 7 0.87 -3.08 37.26
N ASN A 8 0.07 -3.93 37.89
CA ASN A 8 -0.30 -5.22 37.30
C ASN A 8 -1.44 -5.04 36.29
N LEU A 9 -1.25 -5.60 35.10
CA LEU A 9 -2.25 -5.60 34.03
C LEU A 9 -2.82 -7.01 33.89
N LYS A 10 -4.14 -7.15 34.05
CA LYS A 10 -4.82 -8.43 33.86
C LYS A 10 -5.55 -8.43 32.53
N LYS A 11 -5.11 -9.28 31.58
CA LYS A 11 -5.78 -9.42 30.29
C LYS A 11 -7.25 -9.81 30.50
N THR A 12 -8.16 -9.09 29.84
CA THR A 12 -9.60 -9.29 29.93
C THR A 12 -10.19 -9.38 28.53
N SER A 13 -11.39 -9.96 28.40
CA SER A 13 -12.09 -10.02 27.10
C SER A 13 -13.17 -8.96 27.05
N LEU A 14 -13.13 -8.14 26.00
CA LEU A 14 -14.11 -7.07 25.78
C LEU A 14 -15.47 -7.65 25.40
N LYS A 15 -15.52 -8.71 24.58
CA LYS A 15 -16.76 -9.43 24.21
C LYS A 15 -17.56 -9.92 25.42
N ARG A 16 -16.88 -10.25 26.52
CA ARG A 16 -17.52 -10.70 27.77
C ARG A 16 -17.74 -9.57 28.77
N ASN A 17 -17.32 -8.35 28.45
CA ASN A 17 -17.47 -7.20 29.33
C ASN A 17 -18.86 -6.56 29.12
N PRO A 18 -19.72 -6.49 30.15
CA PRO A 18 -21.08 -5.98 30.00
C PRO A 18 -21.16 -4.47 29.76
N ARG A 19 -20.05 -3.73 29.90
CA ARG A 19 -20.01 -2.27 29.77
C ARG A 19 -19.33 -1.79 28.49
N ILE A 20 -18.72 -2.69 27.72
CA ILE A 20 -17.99 -2.37 26.50
C ILE A 20 -18.63 -3.11 25.34
N ASN A 21 -18.86 -2.37 24.26
CA ASN A 21 -19.32 -2.87 22.97
C ASN A 21 -18.48 -2.27 21.86
N GLU A 22 -18.72 -2.69 20.61
CA GLU A 22 -18.02 -2.19 19.43
C GLU A 22 -18.13 -0.67 19.30
N LYS A 23 -19.32 -0.10 19.58
CA LYS A 23 -19.55 1.33 19.55
C LYS A 23 -18.62 2.11 20.48
N TRP A 24 -18.39 1.61 21.69
CA TRP A 24 -17.46 2.25 22.62
C TRP A 24 -16.03 2.24 22.09
N ILE A 25 -15.61 1.16 21.40
CA ILE A 25 -14.29 1.09 20.74
C ILE A 25 -14.22 2.07 19.57
N GLN A 26 -15.28 2.17 18.76
CA GLN A 26 -15.38 3.18 17.70
C GLN A 26 -15.20 4.58 18.27
N GLU A 27 -15.82 4.90 19.41
CA GLU A 27 -15.67 6.19 20.09
C GLU A 27 -14.23 6.45 20.55
N GLN A 28 -13.53 5.45 21.10
CA GLN A 28 -12.13 5.60 21.50
C GLN A 28 -11.23 5.90 20.29
N ILE A 29 -11.35 5.11 19.22
CA ILE A 29 -10.58 5.32 17.98
C ILE A 29 -10.94 6.66 17.32
N SER A 30 -12.22 7.03 17.31
CA SER A 30 -12.68 8.31 16.75
C SER A 30 -12.10 9.52 17.50
N SER A 31 -11.94 9.40 18.82
CA SER A 31 -11.40 10.46 19.66
C SER A 31 -9.89 10.64 19.49
N ASP A 32 -9.17 9.56 19.21
CA ASP A 32 -7.73 9.56 18.97
C ASP A 32 -7.36 8.43 18.00
N PRO A 33 -7.38 8.67 16.68
CA PRO A 33 -7.04 7.66 15.69
C PRO A 33 -5.59 7.17 15.79
N SER A 34 -4.69 7.94 16.42
CA SER A 34 -3.27 7.59 16.55
C SER A 34 -3.06 6.31 17.36
N ILE A 35 -4.03 5.92 18.20
CA ILE A 35 -3.99 4.67 18.97
C ILE A 35 -3.89 3.42 18.09
N LEU A 36 -4.27 3.51 16.79
CA LEU A 36 -4.14 2.42 15.83
C LEU A 36 -2.70 2.20 15.35
N GLY A 37 -1.81 3.18 15.54
CA GLY A 37 -0.42 3.10 15.07
C GLY A 37 -0.26 3.19 13.55
N LEU A 38 -1.19 3.87 12.87
CA LEU A 38 -1.22 4.05 11.41
C LEU A 38 -0.81 5.46 10.94
N GLY A 39 -0.15 6.23 11.81
CA GLY A 39 0.18 7.63 11.56
C GLY A 39 -0.88 8.60 12.09
N ASP A 40 -0.80 9.86 11.64
CA ASP A 40 -1.76 10.90 12.01
C ASP A 40 -2.97 10.84 11.07
N LEU A 41 -4.08 10.27 11.54
CA LEU A 41 -5.26 10.02 10.72
C LEU A 41 -6.42 10.95 11.10
N ILE A 42 -7.16 11.39 10.09
CA ILE A 42 -8.39 12.17 10.24
C ILE A 42 -9.60 11.25 10.14
N LEU A 43 -10.51 11.35 11.11
CA LEU A 43 -11.82 10.72 11.04
C LEU A 43 -12.72 11.41 9.99
N LYS A 44 -13.22 10.65 9.02
CA LYS A 44 -14.14 11.14 7.98
C LYS A 44 -15.59 10.84 8.28
N ASP A 45 -15.89 9.65 8.80
CA ASP A 45 -17.25 9.19 9.04
C ASP A 45 -17.27 8.07 10.09
N ILE A 46 -18.37 7.97 10.83
CA ILE A 46 -18.64 6.89 11.80
C ILE A 46 -19.95 6.22 11.40
N GLU A 47 -20.01 4.90 11.44
CA GLU A 47 -21.23 4.15 11.15
C GLU A 47 -21.79 4.54 9.76
N ARG A 48 -20.91 4.57 8.75
CA ARG A 48 -21.19 5.02 7.39
C ARG A 48 -22.08 4.02 6.65
N ASN A 49 -23.24 4.48 6.20
CA ASN A 49 -24.21 3.61 5.52
C ASN A 49 -23.81 3.29 4.07
N HIS A 50 -23.78 1.99 3.74
CA HIS A 50 -23.63 1.47 2.38
C HIS A 50 -24.99 0.98 1.86
N ARG A 51 -25.45 1.53 0.73
CA ARG A 51 -26.74 1.18 0.13
C ARG A 51 -26.82 -0.33 -0.14
N GLY A 52 -27.61 -1.06 0.65
CA GLY A 52 -27.84 -2.50 0.48
C GLY A 52 -26.77 -3.44 1.02
N ALA A 53 -25.69 -2.93 1.64
CA ALA A 53 -24.55 -3.75 2.10
C ALA A 53 -24.26 -3.62 3.62
N GLY A 54 -25.03 -2.81 4.34
CA GLY A 54 -24.84 -2.58 5.77
C GLY A 54 -24.10 -1.27 6.04
N ARG A 55 -23.18 -1.28 7.00
CA ARG A 55 -22.63 -0.06 7.58
C ARG A 55 -21.18 -0.28 8.01
N LEU A 56 -20.29 0.54 7.46
CA LEU A 56 -18.87 0.57 7.81
C LEU A 56 -18.69 1.24 9.17
N ASP A 57 -17.89 0.66 10.04
CA ASP A 57 -17.69 1.20 11.39
C ASP A 57 -17.00 2.56 11.38
N LEU A 58 -15.82 2.69 10.76
CA LEU A 58 -15.10 3.96 10.64
C LEU A 58 -14.49 4.13 9.26
N LEU A 59 -14.54 5.37 8.75
CA LEU A 59 -13.74 5.79 7.62
C LEU A 59 -12.70 6.79 8.09
N LEU A 60 -11.42 6.43 7.99
CA LEU A 60 -10.29 7.33 8.29
C LEU A 60 -9.59 7.75 7.00
N GLN A 61 -8.88 8.86 7.05
CA GLN A 61 -8.11 9.39 5.93
C GLN A 61 -6.78 9.95 6.41
N ASP A 62 -5.73 9.69 5.66
CA ASP A 62 -4.44 10.34 5.81
C ASP A 62 -4.52 11.79 5.30
N PRO A 63 -4.16 12.81 6.10
CA PRO A 63 -4.19 14.21 5.67
C PRO A 63 -3.18 14.55 4.57
N ASP A 64 -2.06 13.83 4.53
CA ASP A 64 -0.91 14.15 3.68
C ASP A 64 -0.96 13.36 2.36
N SER A 65 -1.88 12.40 2.24
CA SER A 65 -2.07 11.59 1.03
C SER A 65 -3.54 11.43 0.65
N LEU A 66 -3.79 10.71 -0.45
CA LEU A 66 -5.14 10.30 -0.85
C LEU A 66 -5.54 8.95 -0.24
N LYS A 67 -4.84 8.47 0.80
CA LYS A 67 -5.10 7.19 1.44
C LYS A 67 -6.30 7.26 2.38
N ARG A 68 -7.17 6.26 2.30
CA ARG A 68 -8.31 6.03 3.18
C ARG A 68 -8.25 4.65 3.78
N TYR A 69 -8.74 4.56 5.01
CA TYR A 69 -8.81 3.32 5.77
C TYR A 69 -10.26 3.00 6.09
N GLU A 70 -10.76 1.91 5.55
CA GLU A 70 -12.07 1.36 5.85
C GLU A 70 -11.94 0.38 7.02
N VAL A 71 -12.22 0.86 8.23
CA VAL A 71 -12.00 0.11 9.47
C VAL A 71 -13.27 -0.62 9.89
N GLU A 72 -13.14 -1.91 10.19
CA GLU A 72 -14.22 -2.77 10.69
C GLU A 72 -13.80 -3.49 11.97
N ILE A 73 -14.61 -3.36 13.02
CA ILE A 73 -14.27 -3.80 14.38
C ILE A 73 -15.14 -4.99 14.79
N GLN A 74 -14.54 -5.97 15.44
CA GLN A 74 -15.27 -7.09 16.05
C GLN A 74 -14.74 -7.41 17.45
N LEU A 75 -15.62 -7.47 18.44
CA LEU A 75 -15.24 -8.00 19.75
C LEU A 75 -15.09 -9.53 19.69
N GLY A 76 -14.08 -10.01 20.38
CA GLY A 76 -13.67 -11.40 20.44
C GLY A 76 -12.89 -11.83 19.21
N LYS A 77 -13.07 -13.10 18.84
CA LYS A 77 -12.35 -13.72 17.74
C LYS A 77 -12.93 -13.27 16.39
N THR A 78 -12.05 -12.98 15.42
CA THR A 78 -12.41 -12.79 14.01
C THR A 78 -13.05 -14.06 13.43
N ASP A 79 -14.04 -13.88 12.56
CA ASP A 79 -14.69 -14.95 11.82
C ASP A 79 -14.80 -14.63 10.32
N GLU A 80 -15.39 -15.55 9.55
CA GLU A 80 -15.61 -15.38 8.11
C GLU A 80 -16.45 -14.13 7.79
N SER A 81 -17.47 -13.84 8.60
CA SER A 81 -18.35 -12.69 8.40
C SER A 81 -17.62 -11.36 8.61
N HIS A 82 -16.70 -11.29 9.58
CA HIS A 82 -15.88 -10.11 9.82
C HIS A 82 -15.00 -9.79 8.60
N ILE A 83 -14.32 -10.79 8.05
CA ILE A 83 -13.47 -10.62 6.86
C ILE A 83 -14.30 -10.20 5.65
N ILE A 84 -15.44 -10.88 5.40
CA ILE A 84 -16.32 -10.57 4.27
C ILE A 84 -16.82 -9.13 4.34
N ARG A 85 -17.35 -8.69 5.49
CA ARG A 85 -17.85 -7.31 5.66
C ARG A 85 -16.76 -6.27 5.42
N THR A 86 -15.57 -6.49 5.96
CA THR A 86 -14.42 -5.59 5.78
C THR A 86 -14.07 -5.42 4.30
N ILE A 87 -13.98 -6.53 3.55
CA ILE A 87 -13.69 -6.52 2.11
C ILE A 87 -14.83 -5.87 1.31
N GLU A 88 -16.09 -6.16 1.65
CA GLU A 88 -17.25 -5.56 0.98
C GLU A 88 -17.31 -4.04 1.16
N TYR A 89 -17.02 -3.53 2.36
CA TYR A 89 -17.00 -2.09 2.61
C TYR A 89 -15.85 -1.40 1.90
N TRP A 90 -14.66 -1.99 1.93
CA TRP A 90 -13.52 -1.53 1.13
C TRP A 90 -13.86 -1.47 -0.36
N ASP A 91 -14.40 -2.53 -0.96
CA ASP A 91 -14.70 -2.57 -2.39
C ASP A 91 -15.80 -1.55 -2.76
N ASN A 92 -16.77 -1.34 -1.87
CA ASN A 92 -17.80 -0.32 -2.06
C ASN A 92 -17.23 1.11 -2.05
N GLU A 93 -16.38 1.47 -1.08
CA GLU A 93 -15.74 2.80 -1.08
C GLU A 93 -14.83 2.98 -2.28
N ARG A 94 -14.00 1.97 -2.61
CA ARG A 94 -13.11 1.99 -3.78
C ARG A 94 -13.85 2.19 -5.10
N LYS A 95 -14.98 1.49 -5.30
CA LYS A 95 -15.81 1.66 -6.51
C LYS A 95 -16.48 3.02 -6.58
N LYS A 96 -16.86 3.58 -5.42
CA LYS A 96 -17.57 4.85 -5.33
C LYS A 96 -16.64 6.05 -5.44
N TYR A 97 -15.41 5.94 -4.94
CA TYR A 97 -14.41 7.00 -4.92
C TYR A 97 -13.02 6.52 -5.39
N PRO A 98 -12.89 6.06 -6.65
CA PRO A 98 -11.67 5.43 -7.16
C PRO A 98 -10.44 6.36 -7.23
N GLN A 99 -10.61 7.65 -6.98
CA GLN A 99 -9.51 8.61 -6.90
C GLN A 99 -8.70 8.53 -5.60
N TYR A 100 -9.23 7.88 -4.55
CA TYR A 100 -8.50 7.65 -3.32
C TYR A 100 -7.80 6.28 -3.38
N ASP A 101 -6.71 6.16 -2.64
CA ASP A 101 -6.14 4.85 -2.31
C ASP A 101 -6.88 4.30 -1.09
N HIS A 102 -7.25 3.03 -1.12
CA HIS A 102 -8.16 2.42 -0.14
C HIS A 102 -7.51 1.19 0.49
N CYS A 103 -7.53 1.15 1.82
CA CYS A 103 -7.02 0.03 2.60
C CYS A 103 -8.06 -0.46 3.61
N ALA A 104 -8.34 -1.75 3.56
CA ALA A 104 -9.27 -2.37 4.50
C ALA A 104 -8.54 -2.63 5.83
N VAL A 105 -9.15 -2.28 6.97
CA VAL A 105 -8.55 -2.48 8.29
C VAL A 105 -9.43 -3.37 9.15
N ILE A 106 -8.92 -4.54 9.49
CA ILE A 106 -9.61 -5.53 10.34
C ILE A 106 -9.12 -5.38 11.78
N ILE A 107 -10.03 -5.09 12.72
CA ILE A 107 -9.70 -4.99 14.15
C ILE A 107 -10.46 -6.03 14.97
N ALA A 108 -9.76 -6.89 15.72
CA ALA A 108 -10.40 -7.87 16.60
C ALA A 108 -9.58 -8.20 17.86
N GLU A 109 -10.20 -8.82 18.87
CA GLU A 109 -9.48 -9.25 20.09
C GLU A 109 -8.54 -10.44 19.84
N ASP A 110 -8.91 -11.32 18.92
CA ASP A 110 -8.17 -12.53 18.59
C ASP A 110 -8.26 -12.85 17.08
N ILE A 111 -7.12 -12.74 16.39
CA ILE A 111 -6.98 -13.12 15.00
C ILE A 111 -6.14 -14.40 14.96
N THR A 112 -6.84 -15.54 14.99
CA THR A 112 -6.16 -16.84 15.02
C THR A 112 -5.35 -17.09 13.74
N SER A 113 -4.35 -17.96 13.82
CA SER A 113 -3.49 -18.33 12.67
C SER A 113 -4.27 -18.75 11.41
N ARG A 114 -5.42 -19.44 11.56
CA ARG A 114 -6.28 -19.77 10.41
C ARG A 114 -6.78 -18.51 9.69
N PHE A 115 -7.27 -17.53 10.43
CA PHE A 115 -7.81 -16.30 9.84
C PHE A 115 -6.71 -15.35 9.40
N PHE A 116 -5.59 -15.30 10.13
CA PHE A 116 -4.39 -14.61 9.68
C PHE A 116 -3.96 -15.08 8.28
N ASN A 117 -3.86 -16.41 8.08
CA ASN A 117 -3.51 -16.98 6.77
C ASN A 117 -4.54 -16.63 5.68
N VAL A 118 -5.84 -16.63 6.01
CA VAL A 118 -6.89 -16.25 5.06
C VAL A 118 -6.76 -14.78 4.66
N ILE A 119 -6.57 -13.88 5.62
CA ILE A 119 -6.38 -12.45 5.35
C ILE A 119 -5.14 -12.24 4.49
N GLN A 120 -4.04 -12.95 4.78
CA GLN A 120 -2.81 -12.88 4.02
C GLN A 120 -2.99 -13.33 2.55
N LEU A 121 -3.84 -14.32 2.27
CA LEU A 121 -4.16 -14.73 0.90
C LEU A 121 -4.84 -13.60 0.08
N PHE A 122 -5.63 -12.76 0.74
CA PHE A 122 -6.28 -11.61 0.10
C PHE A 122 -5.35 -10.40 -0.05
N ASN A 123 -4.38 -10.26 0.87
CA ASN A 123 -3.54 -9.07 0.97
C ASN A 123 -2.74 -8.76 -0.31
N GLY A 124 -2.46 -9.78 -1.14
CA GLY A 124 -1.81 -9.58 -2.44
C GLY A 124 -2.67 -8.95 -3.54
N ASN A 125 -3.99 -8.76 -3.35
CA ASN A 125 -4.87 -8.08 -4.32
C ASN A 125 -5.77 -7.02 -3.70
N ILE A 126 -5.87 -7.03 -2.36
CA ILE A 126 -6.68 -6.13 -1.57
C ILE A 126 -5.73 -5.62 -0.49
N PRO A 127 -5.41 -4.32 -0.42
CA PRO A 127 -4.60 -3.79 0.67
C PRO A 127 -5.35 -4.00 1.98
N ILE A 128 -4.84 -4.89 2.84
CA ILE A 128 -5.46 -5.22 4.12
C ILE A 128 -4.45 -5.10 5.25
N ILE A 129 -4.81 -4.28 6.23
CA ILE A 129 -4.15 -4.22 7.53
C ILE A 129 -4.97 -5.00 8.54
N ALA A 130 -4.32 -5.79 9.38
CA ALA A 130 -4.96 -6.47 10.50
C ALA A 130 -4.35 -6.03 11.83
N ILE A 131 -5.21 -5.57 12.75
CA ILE A 131 -4.84 -5.06 14.06
C ILE A 131 -5.48 -5.94 15.13
N GLN A 132 -4.65 -6.51 15.99
CA GLN A 132 -5.12 -7.19 17.19
C GLN A 132 -5.28 -6.18 18.34
N MET A 133 -6.49 -6.09 18.86
CA MET A 133 -6.84 -5.30 20.03
C MET A 133 -6.69 -6.16 21.29
N ASN A 134 -6.00 -5.67 22.31
CA ASN A 134 -5.99 -6.31 23.64
C ASN A 134 -6.50 -5.33 24.67
N ALA A 135 -7.19 -5.87 25.69
CA ALA A 135 -7.69 -5.11 26.82
C ALA A 135 -7.12 -5.66 28.12
N TYR A 136 -6.75 -4.76 29.03
CA TYR A 136 -6.22 -5.09 30.34
C TYR A 136 -6.94 -4.29 31.42
N GLU A 137 -7.41 -4.98 32.46
CA GLU A 137 -7.88 -4.34 33.68
C GLU A 137 -6.68 -3.75 34.42
N VAL A 138 -6.81 -2.47 34.81
CA VAL A 138 -5.77 -1.76 35.55
C VAL A 138 -6.05 -1.90 37.04
N GLU A 139 -5.11 -2.51 37.76
CA GLU A 139 -5.24 -2.79 39.20
C GLU A 139 -5.63 -1.54 40.00
N ASN A 140 -6.58 -1.70 40.94
CA ASN A 140 -7.06 -0.64 41.83
C ASN A 140 -7.73 0.55 41.12
N THR A 141 -8.17 0.38 39.87
CA THR A 141 -8.97 1.37 39.15
C THR A 141 -10.16 0.71 38.46
N ALA A 142 -11.13 1.52 38.01
CA ALA A 142 -12.18 1.07 37.10
C ALA A 142 -11.77 1.20 35.61
N GLY A 143 -10.50 1.53 35.35
CA GLY A 143 -9.98 1.77 34.01
C GLY A 143 -9.60 0.48 33.27
N ILE A 144 -9.67 0.54 31.95
CA ILE A 144 -9.19 -0.49 31.04
C ILE A 144 -8.11 0.13 30.16
N ALA A 145 -6.97 -0.53 30.07
CA ALA A 145 -5.94 -0.20 29.11
C ALA A 145 -6.20 -0.97 27.82
N LEU A 146 -6.33 -0.26 26.70
CA LEU A 146 -6.39 -0.82 25.37
C LEU A 146 -5.02 -0.75 24.71
N THR A 147 -4.66 -1.79 23.98
CA THR A 147 -3.49 -1.77 23.09
C THR A 147 -3.92 -2.28 21.74
N PHE A 148 -3.52 -1.59 20.68
CA PHE A 148 -3.71 -2.01 19.31
C PHE A 148 -2.36 -2.41 18.74
N THR A 149 -2.27 -3.60 18.17
CA THR A 149 -1.03 -4.11 17.59
C THR A 149 -1.30 -4.52 16.17
N LYS A 150 -0.67 -3.83 15.21
CA LYS A 150 -0.66 -4.26 13.82
C LYS A 150 0.07 -5.60 13.72
N ILE A 151 -0.66 -6.63 13.30
CA ILE A 151 -0.13 -8.00 13.13
C ILE A 151 0.06 -8.37 11.66
N LEU A 152 -0.61 -7.66 10.76
CA LEU A 152 -0.45 -7.72 9.32
C LEU A 152 -0.48 -6.29 8.79
N ASP A 153 0.51 -5.94 7.99
CA ASP A 153 0.51 -4.69 7.23
C ASP A 153 -0.04 -4.92 5.83
N GLU A 154 -0.42 -3.85 5.14
CA GLU A 154 -0.78 -3.98 3.73
C GLU A 154 0.41 -4.52 2.92
N PHE A 155 0.13 -5.46 2.02
CA PHE A 155 1.16 -5.99 1.14
C PHE A 155 1.35 -4.99 0.00
N GLU A 156 2.44 -4.23 0.03
CA GLU A 156 2.91 -3.56 -1.18
C GLU A 156 3.33 -4.66 -2.16
N LEU A 157 2.57 -4.80 -3.26
CA LEU A 157 3.06 -5.58 -4.39
C LEU A 157 4.23 -4.82 -4.99
N ASP A 158 5.43 -5.06 -4.48
CA ASP A 158 6.64 -4.72 -5.20
C ASP A 158 6.57 -5.43 -6.55
N LEU A 159 6.59 -4.66 -7.64
CA LEU A 159 6.69 -5.19 -8.98
C LEU A 159 8.10 -5.76 -9.14
N ILE A 160 8.23 -7.04 -8.77
CA ILE A 160 9.41 -7.89 -8.96
C ILE A 160 10.52 -7.53 -7.98
N ASP A 161 10.80 -8.47 -7.07
CA ASP A 161 11.99 -8.46 -6.23
C ASP A 161 13.22 -8.03 -7.06
N GLU A 162 14.01 -7.12 -6.49
CA GLU A 162 15.41 -6.88 -6.85
C GLU A 162 16.26 -8.19 -6.76
N ASP A 163 15.68 -9.28 -6.22
CA ASP A 163 16.27 -10.62 -6.09
C ASP A 163 16.03 -11.60 -7.27
N GLU A 164 15.45 -11.19 -8.40
CA GLU A 164 15.71 -11.91 -9.69
C GLU A 164 17.11 -11.51 -10.24
N GLU A 165 18.14 -11.68 -9.41
CA GLU A 165 19.56 -11.43 -9.71
C GLU A 165 20.18 -12.46 -10.69
N VAL A 166 19.35 -13.12 -11.50
CA VAL A 166 19.81 -13.89 -12.67
C VAL A 166 18.93 -13.60 -13.88
N THR A 167 18.77 -12.31 -14.21
CA THR A 167 18.37 -12.01 -15.58
C THR A 167 19.53 -12.33 -16.52
N GLU A 168 19.30 -13.25 -17.46
CA GLU A 168 20.26 -13.58 -18.52
C GLU A 168 20.66 -12.27 -19.23
N VAL A 169 21.94 -11.91 -19.15
CA VAL A 169 22.48 -10.74 -19.85
C VAL A 169 22.42 -11.04 -21.34
N VAL A 170 21.78 -10.14 -22.08
CA VAL A 170 21.65 -10.21 -23.53
C VAL A 170 22.35 -9.01 -24.15
N ASP A 171 22.48 -8.99 -25.45
CA ASP A 171 23.05 -7.85 -26.17
C ASP A 171 21.97 -6.91 -26.69
N ARG A 172 22.41 -5.80 -27.29
CA ARG A 172 21.55 -4.86 -27.98
C ARG A 172 20.78 -5.52 -29.13
N TYR A 173 21.43 -6.43 -29.87
CA TYR A 173 20.85 -7.10 -31.04
C TYR A 173 19.62 -7.93 -30.68
N TYR A 174 19.61 -8.57 -29.50
CA TYR A 174 18.43 -9.22 -28.95
C TYR A 174 17.23 -8.26 -28.87
N TRP A 175 17.45 -7.04 -28.36
CA TRP A 175 16.39 -6.04 -28.21
C TRP A 175 15.97 -5.39 -29.53
N GLU A 176 16.89 -5.19 -30.47
CA GLU A 176 16.55 -4.71 -31.82
C GLU A 176 15.66 -5.71 -32.56
N ASN A 177 15.84 -7.03 -32.35
CA ASN A 177 14.98 -8.07 -32.93
C ASN A 177 13.63 -8.21 -32.22
N LYS A 178 13.61 -8.08 -30.88
CA LYS A 178 12.40 -8.20 -30.07
C LYS A 178 11.49 -6.97 -30.21
N GLY A 179 12.10 -5.80 -30.34
CA GLY A 179 11.47 -4.53 -30.65
C GLY A 179 11.76 -4.11 -32.09
N SER A 180 12.46 -2.99 -32.25
CA SER A 180 13.00 -2.49 -33.51
C SER A 180 14.26 -1.67 -33.23
N LYS A 181 15.04 -1.32 -34.24
CA LYS A 181 16.21 -0.44 -34.07
C LYS A 181 15.81 0.93 -33.53
N GLU A 182 14.75 1.49 -34.10
CA GLU A 182 14.26 2.83 -33.80
C GLU A 182 13.73 2.95 -32.36
N THR A 183 13.18 1.87 -31.81
CA THR A 183 12.69 1.83 -30.43
C THR A 183 13.79 1.59 -29.41
N VAL A 184 14.87 0.88 -29.78
CA VAL A 184 16.07 0.80 -28.95
C VAL A 184 16.84 2.13 -28.96
N GLU A 185 16.89 2.84 -30.10
CA GLU A 185 17.42 4.21 -30.20
C GLU A 185 16.66 5.22 -29.32
N LEU A 186 15.40 4.95 -29.01
CA LEU A 186 14.65 5.77 -28.06
C LEU A 186 15.19 5.59 -26.62
N ALA A 187 15.62 4.39 -26.25
CA ALA A 187 16.28 4.15 -24.97
C ALA A 187 17.63 4.87 -24.88
N ASP A 188 18.39 4.94 -25.99
CA ASP A 188 19.64 5.70 -26.04
C ASP A 188 19.42 7.20 -25.84
N ARG A 189 18.35 7.75 -26.44
CA ARG A 189 17.99 9.17 -26.25
C ARG A 189 17.58 9.46 -24.80
N LEU A 190 16.86 8.55 -24.15
CA LEU A 190 16.51 8.69 -22.74
C LEU A 190 17.74 8.56 -21.84
N LEU A 191 18.67 7.65 -22.16
CA LEU A 191 19.97 7.58 -21.48
C LEU A 191 20.73 8.91 -21.61
N HIS A 192 20.70 9.55 -22.79
CA HIS A 192 21.36 10.83 -22.98
C HIS A 192 20.83 11.90 -22.03
N LEU A 193 19.51 11.98 -21.86
CA LEU A 193 18.87 12.89 -20.88
C LEU A 193 19.27 12.55 -19.44
N ILE A 194 19.29 11.27 -19.08
CA ILE A 194 19.74 10.82 -17.75
C ILE A 194 21.20 11.23 -17.52
N LYS A 195 22.05 11.13 -18.55
CA LYS A 195 23.46 11.54 -18.50
C LYS A 195 23.68 13.03 -18.34
N GLU A 196 22.69 13.88 -18.65
CA GLU A 196 22.77 15.31 -18.34
C GLU A 196 22.74 15.56 -16.83
N ILE A 197 22.12 14.66 -16.06
CA ILE A 197 22.07 14.70 -14.59
C ILE A 197 23.31 14.03 -14.00
N ASP A 198 23.62 12.81 -14.47
CA ASP A 198 24.78 12.06 -14.02
C ASP A 198 25.37 11.23 -15.18
N PRO A 199 26.58 11.56 -15.68
CA PRO A 199 27.16 10.93 -16.85
C PRO A 199 27.61 9.48 -16.62
N THR A 200 27.63 9.00 -15.37
CA THR A 200 28.10 7.66 -15.00
C THR A 200 27.09 6.54 -15.28
N PHE A 201 25.86 6.89 -15.64
CA PHE A 201 24.84 5.91 -15.99
C PHE A 201 25.09 5.23 -17.33
N GLU A 202 24.88 3.92 -17.41
CA GLU A 202 24.96 3.15 -18.65
C GLU A 202 23.75 2.22 -18.79
N LEU A 203 23.43 1.82 -20.03
CA LEU A 203 22.38 0.82 -20.27
C LEU A 203 22.94 -0.59 -20.03
N LYS A 204 22.22 -1.36 -19.23
CA LYS A 204 22.43 -2.80 -19.06
C LYS A 204 21.32 -3.58 -19.73
N TYR A 205 21.68 -4.41 -20.70
CA TYR A 205 20.72 -5.20 -21.48
C TYR A 205 20.45 -6.54 -20.80
N ASN A 206 19.29 -6.65 -20.16
CA ASN A 206 18.82 -7.91 -19.58
C ASN A 206 17.74 -8.52 -20.49
N LYS A 207 17.53 -9.83 -20.43
CA LYS A 207 16.54 -10.54 -21.28
C LYS A 207 15.12 -9.98 -21.18
N TYR A 208 14.74 -9.50 -19.99
CA TYR A 208 13.36 -9.07 -19.69
C TYR A 208 13.15 -7.56 -19.76
N TYR A 209 14.18 -6.75 -19.51
CA TYR A 209 14.19 -5.30 -19.58
C TYR A 209 15.60 -4.74 -19.93
N ILE A 210 15.68 -3.48 -20.33
CA ILE A 210 16.92 -2.71 -20.45
C ILE A 210 16.98 -1.81 -19.20
N GLY A 211 17.93 -2.05 -18.31
CA GLY A 211 18.08 -1.31 -17.05
C GLY A 211 19.18 -0.25 -17.11
N LEU A 212 19.36 0.47 -16.01
CA LEU A 212 20.51 1.34 -15.80
C LEU A 212 21.52 0.70 -14.85
N THR A 213 22.79 1.06 -15.06
CA THR A 213 23.87 0.81 -14.11
C THR A 213 24.62 2.08 -13.84
N LYS A 214 25.04 2.28 -12.59
CA LYS A 214 25.92 3.36 -12.15
C LYS A 214 27.19 2.75 -11.59
N ASP A 215 28.34 3.09 -12.16
CA ASP A 215 29.65 2.55 -11.76
C ASP A 215 29.69 1.01 -11.66
N GLY A 216 28.93 0.32 -12.52
CA GLY A 216 28.81 -1.14 -12.54
C GLY A 216 27.81 -1.74 -11.55
N LEU A 217 27.23 -0.95 -10.65
CA LEU A 217 26.13 -1.34 -9.77
C LEU A 217 24.80 -1.16 -10.51
N ALA A 218 23.87 -2.11 -10.33
CA ALA A 218 22.52 -1.97 -10.88
C ALA A 218 21.79 -0.85 -10.15
N ASP A 219 21.13 0.03 -10.89
CA ASP A 219 20.33 1.12 -10.34
C ASP A 219 19.03 1.20 -11.15
N ILE A 220 17.94 0.69 -10.60
CA ILE A 220 16.69 0.39 -11.34
C ILE A 220 15.62 1.44 -11.04
N PHE A 221 16.00 2.71 -10.87
CA PHE A 221 15.00 3.79 -10.81
C PHE A 221 14.35 4.03 -12.18
N VAL A 222 15.01 3.65 -13.29
CA VAL A 222 14.42 3.61 -14.64
C VAL A 222 14.68 2.27 -15.31
N SER A 223 13.67 1.73 -15.99
CA SER A 223 13.86 0.62 -16.92
C SER A 223 13.07 0.81 -18.22
N PHE A 224 13.56 0.18 -19.27
CA PHE A 224 12.97 0.26 -20.60
C PHE A 224 12.64 -1.12 -21.16
N LYS A 225 11.61 -1.17 -22.00
CA LYS A 225 11.23 -2.38 -22.74
C LYS A 225 10.85 -2.03 -24.16
N ALA A 226 11.78 -2.24 -25.09
CA ALA A 226 11.55 -1.97 -26.51
C ALA A 226 10.52 -2.96 -27.09
N ARG A 227 9.52 -2.41 -27.78
CA ARG A 227 8.51 -3.14 -28.57
C ARG A 227 8.63 -2.70 -30.03
N LYS A 228 7.98 -3.40 -30.95
CA LYS A 228 8.14 -3.12 -32.40
C LYS A 228 7.84 -1.68 -32.83
N SER A 229 6.96 -0.98 -32.13
CA SER A 229 6.50 0.37 -32.51
C SER A 229 6.49 1.39 -31.38
N TYR A 230 6.93 1.00 -30.17
CA TYR A 230 6.97 1.89 -29.01
C TYR A 230 7.97 1.38 -27.97
N LEU A 231 8.41 2.26 -27.10
CA LEU A 231 9.19 1.93 -25.91
C LEU A 231 8.29 2.04 -24.68
N ILE A 232 8.32 1.05 -23.80
CA ILE A 232 7.76 1.21 -22.46
C ILE A 232 8.89 1.69 -21.57
N MET A 233 8.68 2.81 -20.87
CA MET A 233 9.56 3.29 -19.81
C MET A 233 8.84 3.10 -18.47
N ARG A 234 9.53 2.49 -17.51
CA ARG A 234 9.10 2.44 -16.12
C ARG A 234 10.01 3.35 -15.31
N LEU A 235 9.42 4.16 -14.46
CA LEU A 235 10.10 5.12 -13.61
C LEU A 235 9.63 4.90 -12.18
N LYS A 236 10.54 4.50 -11.29
CA LYS A 236 10.30 4.32 -9.86
C LYS A 236 10.71 5.61 -9.16
N LEU A 237 9.73 6.41 -8.76
CA LEU A 237 9.96 7.69 -8.08
C LEU A 237 8.93 7.89 -6.97
N GLU A 238 9.41 8.33 -5.81
CA GLU A 238 8.54 8.75 -4.72
C GLU A 238 8.00 10.16 -5.01
N ASP A 239 6.67 10.33 -4.89
CA ASP A 239 5.93 11.60 -4.94
C ASP A 239 6.37 12.65 -5.98
N ILE A 240 6.03 12.40 -7.27
CA ILE A 240 6.22 13.37 -8.37
C ILE A 240 4.92 13.78 -9.09
N GLN A 241 3.76 13.59 -8.46
CA GLN A 241 2.46 13.81 -9.10
C GLN A 241 2.26 15.27 -9.53
N ASN A 242 2.72 16.23 -8.73
CA ASN A 242 2.56 17.65 -9.01
C ASN A 242 3.48 18.09 -10.16
N GLU A 243 4.72 17.61 -10.17
CA GLU A 243 5.73 17.86 -11.20
C GLU A 243 5.30 17.29 -12.56
N LEU A 244 4.65 16.12 -12.57
CA LEU A 244 4.08 15.52 -13.77
C LEU A 244 2.94 16.37 -14.35
N LEU A 245 2.03 16.86 -13.51
CA LEU A 245 0.93 17.73 -13.93
C LEU A 245 1.44 19.07 -14.51
N GLU A 246 2.51 19.61 -13.93
CA GLU A 246 3.14 20.86 -14.41
C GLU A 246 3.95 20.67 -15.69
N SER A 247 4.49 19.47 -15.94
CA SER A 247 5.29 19.17 -17.14
C SER A 247 4.50 19.19 -18.46
N GLY A 248 3.16 19.22 -18.39
CA GLY A 248 2.30 19.15 -19.57
C GLY A 248 2.19 17.75 -20.20
N LEU A 249 2.74 16.72 -19.55
CA LEU A 249 2.52 15.32 -19.91
C LEU A 249 1.07 14.92 -19.56
N ASP A 250 0.26 14.57 -20.56
CA ASP A 250 -1.10 14.07 -20.33
C ASP A 250 -1.04 12.71 -19.60
N LEU A 251 -1.76 12.61 -18.47
CA LEU A 251 -1.91 11.41 -17.65
C LEU A 251 -2.47 10.21 -18.43
N ASN A 252 -3.12 10.42 -19.57
CA ASN A 252 -3.52 9.34 -20.49
C ASN A 252 -2.33 8.59 -21.14
N THR A 253 -1.10 9.11 -21.00
CA THR A 253 0.15 8.46 -21.44
C THR A 253 0.72 7.52 -20.37
N VAL A 254 0.16 7.55 -19.16
CA VAL A 254 0.48 6.66 -18.03
C VAL A 254 -0.39 5.41 -18.14
N LEU A 255 0.22 4.27 -18.46
CA LEU A 255 -0.50 3.01 -18.70
C LEU A 255 -1.22 2.47 -17.46
N MET A 256 -0.74 2.79 -16.26
CA MET A 256 -1.32 2.46 -14.95
C MET A 256 -0.50 3.17 -13.86
N LYS A 257 -1.16 3.65 -12.79
CA LYS A 257 -0.52 3.95 -11.51
C LYS A 257 -0.77 2.75 -10.60
N MET A 258 0.28 2.01 -10.26
CA MET A 258 0.28 1.07 -9.13
C MET A 258 1.51 1.46 -8.31
N ASP A 259 1.29 1.82 -7.06
CA ASP A 259 2.29 2.05 -5.99
C ASP A 259 3.67 2.55 -6.47
N LYS A 260 3.80 3.90 -6.54
CA LYS A 260 5.06 4.64 -6.78
C LYS A 260 5.80 4.39 -8.11
N GLU A 261 5.23 3.60 -9.04
CA GLU A 261 5.77 3.42 -10.39
C GLU A 261 4.91 4.09 -11.47
N TYR A 262 5.58 4.78 -12.39
CA TYR A 262 4.96 5.41 -13.56
C TYR A 262 5.36 4.65 -14.83
N HIS A 263 4.36 4.20 -15.60
CA HIS A 263 4.55 3.49 -16.87
C HIS A 263 4.23 4.38 -18.06
N PHE A 264 5.24 4.80 -18.82
CA PHE A 264 5.06 5.61 -20.01
C PHE A 264 5.18 4.78 -21.28
N ARG A 265 4.26 5.01 -22.23
CA ARG A 265 4.39 4.51 -23.60
C ARG A 265 4.94 5.62 -24.49
N LEU A 266 6.17 5.46 -24.95
CA LEU A 266 6.83 6.43 -25.80
C LEU A 266 6.80 5.95 -27.26
N VAL A 267 6.38 6.83 -28.16
CA VAL A 267 6.37 6.61 -29.61
C VAL A 267 7.24 7.65 -30.28
N LEU A 268 7.86 7.27 -31.39
CA LEU A 268 8.51 8.24 -32.27
C LEU A 268 7.44 9.13 -32.90
N ALA A 269 7.60 10.45 -32.75
CA ALA A 269 6.87 11.39 -33.59
C ALA A 269 7.28 11.13 -35.04
N GLY A 270 6.30 10.89 -35.91
CA GLY A 270 6.50 10.68 -37.34
C GLY A 270 6.93 11.93 -38.07
#